data_AF-A0A7C9CBR6-F1
#
_entry.id   AF-A0A7C9CBR6-F1
#
_cell.length_a   1.000
_cell.length_b   1.000
_cell.length_c   1.000
_cell.angle_alpha   90.00
_cell.angle_beta   90.00
_cell.angle_gamma   90.00
#
_symmetry.space_group_name_H-M   'P 1'
#
loop_
_entity.id
_entity.type
_entity.pdbx_description
1 polymer ?
#
loop_
_entity_poly.entity_id
_entity_poly.type
_entity_poly.pdbx_seq_one_letter_code
_entity_poly.pdbx_strand_id
1 'polypeptide(L)'
;KLVNFIEWGPASIQVALSRKSPYVQTTHRVSGLMLASHTSIRHLFSKCLSQYEKLRKKQAFLDNYRKFPMFADNDLSEFDESRDIIDSLVDEYKACESPDYIKWGMEDPNHLLTGEGNTGGIVD
;
A
#
# COMPACT_ATOMS: atom_id res chain seq x y z
N LYS A 1 25.55 -3.33 5.15
CA LYS A 1 24.79 -2.21 4.55
C LYS A 1 23.61 -1.96 5.49
N LEU A 2 23.49 -0.76 6.07
CA LEU A 2 22.42 -0.40 7.00
C LEU A 2 21.07 -0.38 6.26
N VAL A 3 19.97 -0.53 6.99
CA VAL A 3 18.62 -0.43 6.44
C VAL A 3 18.39 1.03 6.02
N ASN A 4 17.87 1.24 4.80
CA ASN A 4 17.51 2.58 4.34
C ASN A 4 16.15 2.95 4.91
N PHE A 5 16.08 4.07 5.60
CA PHE A 5 14.84 4.65 6.10
C PHE A 5 14.42 5.84 5.24
N ILE A 6 13.18 6.29 5.42
CA ILE A 6 12.67 7.52 4.82
C ILE A 6 13.55 8.73 5.19
N GLU A 7 13.72 9.67 4.28
CA GLU A 7 14.58 10.84 4.47
C GLU A 7 13.84 12.03 5.09
N TRP A 8 12.51 12.04 5.01
CA TRP A 8 11.64 13.14 5.44
C TRP A 8 11.13 13.01 6.89
N GLY A 9 11.54 11.97 7.61
CA GLY A 9 11.12 11.71 8.99
C GLY A 9 12.11 10.85 9.76
N PRO A 10 12.02 10.82 11.10
CA PRO A 10 12.91 9.99 11.92
C PRO A 10 12.67 8.49 11.66
N ALA A 11 13.74 7.71 11.65
CA ALA A 11 13.66 6.26 11.55
C ALA A 11 12.98 5.66 12.80
N SER A 12 11.88 4.94 12.60
CA SER A 12 11.13 4.27 13.68
C SER A 12 11.43 2.77 13.69
N ILE A 13 11.97 2.27 14.80
CA ILE A 13 12.20 0.84 15.05
C ILE A 13 11.61 0.51 16.41
N GLN A 14 10.59 -0.36 16.41
CA GLN A 14 9.94 -0.82 17.63
C GLN A 14 10.21 -2.31 17.83
N VAL A 15 10.58 -2.69 19.05
CA VAL A 15 10.87 -4.08 19.42
C VAL A 15 9.98 -4.48 20.58
N ALA A 16 9.19 -5.53 20.38
CA ALA A 16 8.36 -6.15 21.41
C ALA A 16 8.93 -7.54 21.76
N LEU A 17 9.31 -7.74 23.02
CA LEU A 17 9.75 -9.05 23.52
C LEU A 17 8.52 -9.83 24.00
N SER A 18 8.19 -10.91 23.30
CA SER A 18 7.10 -11.80 23.69
C SER A 18 7.62 -13.09 24.31
N ARG A 19 6.88 -13.61 25.29
CA ARG A 19 7.15 -14.94 25.85
C ARG A 19 6.62 -15.99 24.88
N LYS A 20 7.40 -17.05 24.69
CA LYS A 20 6.98 -18.19 23.91
C LYS A 20 5.77 -18.87 24.56
N SER A 21 4.86 -19.42 23.74
CA SER A 21 3.75 -20.25 24.22
C SER A 21 4.24 -21.41 25.10
N PRO A 22 3.68 -21.60 26.31
CA PRO A 22 4.06 -22.68 27.22
C PRO A 22 3.60 -24.07 26.75
N TYR A 23 2.67 -24.13 25.78
CA TYR A 23 2.11 -25.38 25.28
C TYR A 23 2.88 -25.96 24.09
N VAL A 24 3.83 -25.20 23.54
CA VAL A 24 4.63 -25.62 22.38
C VAL A 24 6.05 -25.86 22.84
N GLN A 25 6.45 -27.12 23.00
CA GLN A 25 7.81 -27.49 23.35
C GLN A 25 8.76 -27.12 22.22
N THR A 26 9.66 -26.16 22.44
CA THR A 26 10.85 -26.00 21.59
C THR A 26 12.06 -25.78 22.47
N THR A 27 12.94 -26.76 22.52
CA THR A 27 14.20 -26.68 23.25
C THR A 27 15.14 -25.71 22.51
N HIS A 28 15.60 -24.65 23.19
CA HIS A 28 16.62 -23.70 22.71
C HIS A 28 16.36 -22.97 21.37
N ARG A 29 15.12 -22.78 20.96
CA ARG A 29 14.78 -22.05 19.72
C ARG A 29 14.32 -20.62 20.02
N VAL A 30 15.07 -19.63 19.52
CA VAL A 30 14.67 -18.22 19.46
C VAL A 30 13.99 -17.95 18.11
N SER A 31 12.86 -17.25 18.12
CA SER A 31 12.14 -16.84 16.91
C SER A 31 11.94 -15.33 16.90
N GLY A 32 12.13 -14.70 15.74
CA GLY A 32 11.80 -13.30 15.50
C GLY A 32 10.79 -13.18 14.36
N LEU A 33 9.91 -12.18 14.46
CA LEU A 33 9.01 -11.76 13.40
C LEU A 33 9.28 -10.28 13.15
N MET A 34 9.49 -9.91 11.89
CA MET A 34 9.61 -8.51 11.48
C MET A 34 8.34 -8.11 10.75
N LEU A 35 7.64 -7.11 11.29
CA LEU A 35 6.60 -6.39 10.57
C LEU A 35 7.26 -5.14 9.98
N ALA A 36 7.29 -5.04 8.65
CA ALA A 36 7.96 -3.97 7.94
C ALA A 36 6.97 -3.27 7.01
N SER A 37 6.79 -1.96 7.19
CA SER A 37 6.19 -1.10 6.17
C SER A 37 7.32 -0.60 5.27
N HIS A 38 7.31 -1.00 4.00
CA HIS A 38 8.40 -0.69 3.07
C HIS A 38 7.85 -0.32 1.68
N THR A 39 8.37 0.74 1.08
CA THR A 39 7.90 1.32 -0.19
C THR A 39 8.02 0.36 -1.38
N SER A 40 8.87 -0.68 -1.28
CA SER A 40 9.01 -1.69 -2.34
C SER A 40 7.72 -2.45 -2.66
N ILE A 41 6.69 -2.39 -1.80
CA ILE A 41 5.38 -2.97 -2.09
C ILE A 41 4.79 -2.43 -3.40
N ARG A 42 5.15 -1.19 -3.79
CA ARG A 42 4.76 -0.59 -5.08
C ARG A 42 5.11 -1.47 -6.28
N HIS A 43 6.22 -2.22 -6.22
CA HIS A 43 6.61 -3.12 -7.32
C HIS A 43 5.61 -4.27 -7.52
N LEU A 44 4.95 -4.72 -6.45
CA LEU A 44 3.89 -5.72 -6.55
C LEU A 44 2.67 -5.10 -7.25
N PHE A 45 2.26 -3.91 -6.82
CA PHE A 45 1.14 -3.19 -7.44
C PHE A 45 1.38 -2.87 -8.91
N SER A 46 2.57 -2.39 -9.29
CA SER A 46 2.92 -2.16 -10.70
C SER A 46 2.87 -3.45 -11.54
N LYS A 47 3.25 -4.60 -10.96
CA LYS A 47 3.12 -5.90 -11.64
C LYS A 47 1.66 -6.29 -11.83
N CYS A 48 0.83 -6.12 -10.81
CA CYS A 48 -0.61 -6.37 -10.89
C CYS A 48 -1.26 -5.48 -11.97
N LEU A 49 -0.93 -4.18 -12.00
CA LEU A 49 -1.43 -3.22 -12.96
C LEU A 49 -1.02 -3.59 -14.40
N SER A 50 0.25 -3.96 -14.62
CA SER A 50 0.72 -4.44 -15.94
C SER A 50 0.00 -5.71 -16.41
N GLN A 51 -0.29 -6.65 -15.51
CA GLN A 51 -1.05 -7.86 -15.84
C GLN A 51 -2.51 -7.53 -16.14
N TYR A 52 -3.13 -6.68 -15.33
CA TYR A 52 -4.48 -6.20 -15.50
C TYR A 52 -4.66 -5.50 -16.86
N GLU A 53 -3.79 -4.56 -17.22
CA GLU A 53 -3.87 -3.85 -18.50
C GLU A 53 -3.84 -4.80 -19.71
N LYS A 54 -3.04 -5.87 -19.66
CA LYS A 54 -2.97 -6.86 -20.74
C LYS A 54 -4.29 -7.62 -20.93
N LEU A 55 -4.98 -7.92 -19.83
CA LEU A 55 -6.27 -8.59 -19.86
C LEU A 55 -7.39 -7.61 -20.27
N ARG A 56 -7.35 -6.39 -19.72
CA ARG A 56 -8.31 -5.33 -19.98
C ARG A 56 -8.29 -4.87 -21.45
N LYS A 57 -7.10 -4.70 -22.05
CA LYS A 57 -6.97 -4.38 -23.49
C LYS A 57 -7.57 -5.44 -24.41
N LYS A 58 -7.57 -6.71 -23.99
CA LYS A 58 -8.18 -7.81 -24.73
C LYS A 58 -9.66 -8.04 -24.37
N GLN A 59 -10.20 -7.25 -23.44
CA GLN A 59 -11.54 -7.45 -22.88
C GLN A 59 -11.78 -8.90 -22.42
N ALA A 60 -10.72 -9.57 -21.94
CA ALA A 60 -10.75 -10.99 -21.63
C ALA A 60 -11.39 -11.24 -20.26
N PHE A 61 -12.17 -12.32 -20.16
CA PHE A 61 -12.80 -12.79 -18.92
C PHE A 61 -13.82 -11.84 -18.27
N LEU A 62 -14.29 -10.81 -18.98
CA LEU A 62 -15.26 -9.82 -18.46
C LEU A 62 -16.70 -10.32 -18.45
N ASP A 63 -17.04 -11.35 -19.24
CA ASP A 63 -18.43 -11.83 -19.39
C ASP A 63 -19.05 -12.37 -18.10
N ASN A 64 -18.22 -12.88 -17.18
CA ASN A 64 -18.71 -13.31 -15.87
C ASN A 64 -18.96 -12.13 -14.93
N TYR A 65 -18.24 -11.02 -15.09
CA TYR A 65 -18.41 -9.82 -14.27
C TYR A 65 -19.65 -9.03 -14.71
N ARG A 66 -19.93 -8.96 -16.02
CA ARG A 66 -21.14 -8.31 -16.59
C ARG A 66 -22.48 -8.88 -16.07
N LYS A 67 -22.48 -10.07 -15.47
CA LYS A 67 -23.68 -10.70 -14.88
C LYS A 67 -24.09 -10.05 -13.56
N PHE A 68 -23.20 -9.29 -12.92
CA PHE A 68 -23.47 -8.63 -11.66
C PHE A 68 -24.09 -7.25 -11.89
N PRO A 69 -25.03 -6.80 -11.03
CA PRO A 69 -25.68 -5.49 -11.16
C PRO A 69 -24.72 -4.30 -11.21
N MET A 70 -23.57 -4.41 -10.53
CA MET A 70 -22.48 -3.42 -10.52
C MET A 70 -21.87 -3.17 -11.90
N PHE A 71 -21.97 -4.14 -12.81
CA PHE A 71 -21.45 -4.07 -14.18
C PHE A 71 -22.56 -4.23 -15.22
N ALA A 72 -23.80 -3.93 -14.82
CA ALA A 72 -24.95 -3.89 -15.71
C ALA A 72 -24.73 -2.82 -16.79
N ASP A 73 -25.42 -2.95 -17.93
CA ASP A 73 -25.32 -2.01 -19.06
C ASP A 73 -23.91 -1.82 -19.65
N ASN A 74 -23.01 -2.78 -19.38
CA ASN A 74 -21.60 -2.73 -19.79
C ASN A 74 -20.86 -1.50 -19.23
N ASP A 75 -21.34 -0.98 -18.09
CA ASP A 75 -20.59 -0.03 -17.30
C ASP A 75 -19.44 -0.76 -16.61
N LEU A 76 -18.22 -0.42 -17.02
CA LEU A 76 -17.00 -0.98 -16.48
C LEU A 76 -16.12 0.11 -15.86
N SER A 77 -16.70 1.28 -15.59
CA SER A 77 -16.05 2.44 -14.98
C SER A 77 -15.39 2.11 -13.64
N GLU A 78 -16.05 1.32 -12.80
CA GLU A 78 -15.53 0.85 -11.50
C GLU A 78 -14.14 0.19 -11.61
N PHE A 79 -13.91 -0.55 -12.69
CA PHE A 79 -12.61 -1.18 -12.93
C PHE A 79 -11.53 -0.17 -13.33
N ASP A 80 -11.93 0.89 -14.04
CA ASP A 80 -11.02 1.94 -14.48
C ASP A 80 -10.69 2.87 -13.30
N GLU A 81 -11.68 3.21 -12.46
CA GLU A 81 -11.48 3.94 -11.20
C GLU A 81 -10.54 3.18 -10.25
N SER A 82 -10.80 1.89 -10.04
CA SER A 82 -9.92 1.04 -9.21
C SER A 82 -8.48 1.01 -9.72
N ARG A 83 -8.29 1.02 -11.04
CA ARG A 83 -6.96 1.04 -11.67
C ARG A 83 -6.26 2.36 -11.42
N ASP A 84 -6.96 3.48 -11.54
CA ASP A 84 -6.40 4.83 -11.34
C ASP A 84 -6.03 5.07 -9.86
N ILE A 85 -6.79 4.51 -8.92
CA ILE A 85 -6.44 4.54 -7.48
C ILE A 85 -5.12 3.80 -7.22
N ILE A 86 -4.94 2.61 -7.80
CA ILE A 86 -3.71 1.82 -7.63
C ILE A 86 -2.52 2.52 -8.30
N ASP A 87 -2.73 3.16 -9.45
CA ASP A 87 -1.69 3.93 -10.15
C ASP A 87 -1.23 5.11 -9.28
N SER A 88 -2.18 5.87 -8.73
CA SER A 88 -1.93 6.97 -7.79
C SER A 88 -1.16 6.50 -6.55
N LEU A 89 -1.55 5.35 -5.99
CA LEU A 89 -0.86 4.75 -4.84
C LEU A 89 0.59 4.36 -5.17
N VAL A 90 0.85 3.83 -6.37
CA VAL A 90 2.22 3.52 -6.83
C VAL A 90 3.07 4.77 -6.93
N ASP A 91 2.49 5.87 -7.43
CA ASP A 91 3.17 7.16 -7.55
C ASP A 91 3.44 7.78 -6.17
N GLU A 92 2.50 7.70 -5.23
CA GLU A 92 2.71 8.11 -3.84
C GLU A 92 3.85 7.34 -3.17
N TYR A 93 3.90 6.02 -3.32
CA TYR A 93 5.01 5.20 -2.78
C TYR A 93 6.35 5.55 -3.42
N LYS A 94 6.36 6.01 -4.67
CA LYS A 94 7.57 6.49 -5.35
C LYS A 94 7.98 7.88 -4.84
N ALA A 95 7.03 8.77 -4.57
CA ALA A 95 7.27 10.05 -3.95
C ALA A 95 7.83 9.90 -2.52
N CYS A 96 7.35 8.91 -1.76
CA CYS A 96 7.85 8.58 -0.42
C CYS A 96 9.37 8.26 -0.36
N GLU A 97 9.98 7.84 -1.48
CA GLU A 97 11.42 7.57 -1.58
C GLU A 97 12.25 8.85 -1.76
N SER A 98 11.61 10.00 -2.02
CA SER A 98 12.25 11.30 -2.20
C SER A 98 12.21 12.13 -0.92
N PRO A 99 13.24 12.94 -0.61
CA PRO A 99 13.21 13.89 0.50
C PRO A 99 12.14 14.99 0.32
N ASP A 100 11.69 15.25 -0.91
CA ASP A 100 10.65 16.24 -1.21
C ASP A 100 9.21 15.74 -1.00
N TYR A 101 9.02 14.55 -0.43
CA TYR A 101 7.68 13.99 -0.16
C TYR A 101 6.76 14.94 0.63
N ILE A 102 7.30 15.69 1.59
CA ILE A 102 6.54 16.66 2.40
C ILE A 102 5.91 17.74 1.51
N LYS A 103 6.57 18.14 0.43
CA LYS A 103 6.04 19.13 -0.54
C LYS A 103 5.01 18.50 -1.46
N TRP A 104 5.23 17.25 -1.87
CA TRP A 104 4.26 16.49 -2.68
C TRP A 104 2.89 16.42 -2.00
N GLY A 105 2.84 16.22 -0.68
CA GLY A 105 1.60 16.26 0.09
C GLY A 105 0.99 17.65 0.33
N MET A 106 1.73 18.73 0.07
CA MET A 106 1.27 20.12 0.26
C MET A 106 0.75 20.75 -1.04
N GLU A 107 1.13 20.22 -2.20
CA GLU A 107 0.78 20.79 -3.51
C GLU A 107 -0.65 20.42 -3.97
N ASP A 108 -1.36 19.54 -3.25
CA ASP A 108 -2.69 19.05 -3.66
C ASP A 108 -3.77 19.22 -2.56
N PRO A 109 -4.40 20.42 -2.42
CA PRO A 109 -5.48 20.64 -1.47
C PRO A 109 -6.75 19.82 -1.75
N ASN A 110 -6.84 19.14 -2.90
CA ASN A 110 -7.96 18.26 -3.25
C ASN A 110 -7.73 16.77 -2.89
N HIS A 111 -6.48 16.35 -2.60
CA HIS A 111 -6.17 14.96 -2.24
C HIS A 111 -6.36 14.65 -0.74
N LEU A 112 -6.52 15.68 0.10
CA LEU A 112 -6.65 15.57 1.56
C LEU A 112 -8.08 15.26 2.06
N LEU A 113 -9.07 15.15 1.17
CA LEU A 113 -10.49 15.04 1.56
C LEU A 113 -11.02 13.60 1.71
N THR A 114 -10.18 12.58 1.54
CA THR A 114 -10.59 11.18 1.76
C THR A 114 -9.69 10.48 2.78
N GLY A 115 -9.87 10.80 4.06
CA GLY A 115 -9.28 10.02 5.14
C GLY A 115 -9.19 10.79 6.46
N GLU A 116 -10.16 10.58 7.35
CA GLU A 116 -10.03 10.98 8.75
C GLU A 116 -8.82 10.26 9.37
N GLY A 117 -7.69 10.99 9.48
CA GLY A 117 -6.45 10.54 10.08
C GLY A 117 -6.03 11.42 11.24
N ASN A 118 -6.63 11.16 12.41
CA ASN A 118 -6.18 11.48 13.77
C ASN A 118 -5.05 12.52 13.94
N THR A 119 -5.40 13.81 13.96
CA THR A 119 -4.54 14.87 14.50
C THR A 119 -4.53 14.79 16.03
N GLY A 120 -3.54 14.12 16.60
CA GLY A 120 -3.40 13.96 18.04
C GLY A 120 -1.97 13.71 18.49
N GLY A 121 -1.01 14.48 17.97
CA GLY A 121 0.35 14.53 18.48
C GLY A 121 0.55 15.81 19.30
N ILE A 122 0.28 15.74 20.59
CA ILE A 122 0.70 16.77 21.56
C ILE A 122 2.23 16.74 21.62
N VAL A 123 2.82 17.92 21.45
CA VAL A 123 4.22 18.20 21.72
C VAL A 123 4.45 18.14 23.23
N ASP A 124 5.38 17.29 23.65
CA ASP A 124 6.29 17.49 24.79
C ASP A 124 7.59 16.70 24.52
#